data_AF-A0A4Y9YJT2-F1
#
_entry.id   AF-A0A4Y9YJT2-F1
#
_cell.length_a   1.000
_cell.length_b   1.000
_cell.length_c   1.000
_cell.angle_alpha   90.00
_cell.angle_beta   90.00
_cell.angle_gamma   90.00
#
_symmetry.space_group_name_H-M   'P 1'
#
loop_
_entity.id
_entity.type
_entity.pdbx_description
1 polymer ?
#
loop_
_entity_poly.entity_id
_entity_poly.type
_entity_poly.pdbx_seq_one_letter_code
_entity_poly.pdbx_strand_id
1 'polypeptide(L)'
;MIVSYEVDACTPTSTPSATRTPAVDSHRPSKPSAPGSSRAGALKSNKALNIVRAGYEVPQDSLIELKSSAKITWTDTYPQLYFGQIPYLYRGIHDLGKVRQIVKRERTEEALLRIDGALQANFRKLRDALRIIQTLVVEHGRHGRLTVLYEQKHDRRLEVYRRTSQASCLPPEILRRFETPEA
;
A
#
# COMPACT_ATOMS: atom_id res chain seq x y z
N MET A 1 22.04 -8.61 13.64
CA MET A 1 20.72 -7.95 13.57
C MET A 1 20.32 -7.96 12.11
N ILE A 2 19.34 -8.78 11.72
CA ILE A 2 18.82 -8.76 10.34
C ILE A 2 17.61 -7.82 10.38
N VAL A 3 17.77 -6.64 9.80
CA VAL A 3 16.67 -5.71 9.57
C VAL A 3 15.85 -6.29 8.42
N SER A 4 14.63 -6.73 8.69
CA SER A 4 13.66 -7.06 7.64
C SER A 4 13.28 -5.76 6.94
N TYR A 5 13.81 -5.58 5.74
CA TYR A 5 13.54 -4.44 4.87
C TYR A 5 12.66 -4.95 3.72
N GLU A 6 11.44 -4.43 3.63
CA GLU A 6 10.49 -4.72 2.55
C GLU A 6 10.46 -3.50 1.63
N VAL A 7 10.73 -3.73 0.34
CA VAL A 7 10.60 -2.71 -0.72
C VAL A 7 9.87 -3.29 -1.90
N ASP A 8 9.03 -2.45 -2.51
CA ASP A 8 8.41 -2.76 -3.78
C ASP A 8 9.48 -2.88 -4.86
N ALA A 9 9.43 -3.96 -5.62
CA ALA A 9 10.30 -4.19 -6.75
C ALA A 9 9.46 -4.43 -8.01
N CYS A 10 9.98 -4.03 -9.16
CA CYS A 10 9.34 -4.27 -10.45
C CYS A 10 10.36 -4.72 -11.50
N THR A 11 9.90 -5.42 -12.52
CA THR A 11 10.66 -5.64 -13.74
C THR A 11 10.71 -4.34 -14.55
N PRO A 12 11.81 -4.07 -15.26
CA PRO A 12 11.86 -2.93 -16.17
C PRO A 12 10.80 -3.10 -17.25
N THR A 13 9.85 -2.16 -17.31
CA THR A 13 8.89 -2.10 -18.41
C THR A 13 9.67 -1.70 -19.67
N SER A 14 9.61 -2.53 -20.71
CA SER A 14 10.17 -2.19 -22.01
C SER A 14 9.40 -1.01 -22.59
N THR A 15 9.87 0.20 -22.29
CA THR A 15 9.37 1.43 -22.90
C THR A 15 9.88 1.44 -24.35
N PRO A 16 9.02 1.59 -25.37
CA PRO A 16 9.50 2.03 -26.67
C PRO A 16 10.19 3.37 -26.45
N SER A 17 11.42 3.49 -26.97
CA SER A 17 12.31 4.64 -26.82
C SER A 17 11.55 5.97 -26.93
N ALA A 18 11.16 6.54 -25.79
CA ALA A 18 10.67 7.90 -25.73
C ALA A 18 11.90 8.78 -25.91
N THR A 19 11.99 9.45 -27.05
CA THR A 19 13.01 10.44 -27.36
C THR A 19 13.29 11.31 -26.13
N ARG A 20 14.44 11.09 -25.49
CA ARG A 20 14.94 11.93 -24.40
C ARG A 20 15.19 13.32 -24.97
N THR A 21 14.30 14.27 -24.72
CA THR A 21 14.67 15.69 -24.83
C THR A 21 15.55 16.02 -23.62
N PRO A 22 16.76 16.60 -23.81
CA PRO A 22 17.60 16.98 -22.70
C PRO A 22 17.06 18.27 -22.09
N ALA A 23 16.34 18.18 -20.98
CA ALA A 23 16.10 19.35 -20.13
C ALA A 23 17.38 19.60 -19.33
N VAL A 24 18.17 20.56 -19.82
CA VAL A 24 19.39 21.06 -19.18
C VAL A 24 19.05 21.64 -17.82
N ASP A 25 19.76 21.12 -16.83
CA ASP A 25 19.90 21.62 -15.48
C ASP A 25 20.49 23.05 -15.50
N SER A 26 19.74 24.04 -14.99
CA SER A 26 20.27 25.35 -14.62
C SER A 26 19.26 26.11 -13.74
N HIS A 27 19.29 25.85 -12.45
CA HIS A 27 18.70 26.72 -11.45
C HIS A 27 19.51 28.02 -11.32
N ARG A 28 19.06 29.09 -12.00
CA ARG A 28 19.49 30.48 -11.72
C ARG A 28 18.34 31.23 -11.05
N PRO A 29 18.55 31.91 -9.91
CA PRO A 29 17.49 32.67 -9.26
C PRO A 29 17.45 34.11 -9.79
N SER A 30 16.38 34.48 -10.49
CA SER A 30 16.09 35.89 -10.83
C SER A 30 15.00 36.46 -9.91
N LYS A 31 15.37 37.50 -9.16
CA LYS A 31 14.51 38.34 -8.30
C LYS A 31 13.49 39.16 -9.12
N PRO A 32 12.42 39.68 -8.48
CA PRO A 32 11.21 40.15 -9.15
C PRO A 32 11.25 41.64 -9.51
N SER A 33 10.54 42.00 -10.58
CA SER A 33 10.20 43.38 -10.92
C SER A 33 8.68 43.54 -11.05
N ALA A 34 8.11 44.42 -10.22
CA ALA A 34 6.78 45.03 -10.34
C ALA A 34 7.00 46.56 -10.21
N PRO A 35 6.09 47.47 -10.63
CA PRO A 35 4.64 47.29 -10.70
C PRO A 35 3.92 47.91 -11.92
N GLY A 36 2.76 47.34 -12.28
CA GLY A 36 1.77 47.94 -13.18
C GLY A 36 0.38 47.84 -12.54
N SER A 37 -0.20 48.99 -12.23
CA SER A 37 -1.45 49.20 -11.51
C SER A 37 -2.69 48.95 -12.37
N SER A 38 -3.64 48.13 -11.88
CA SER A 38 -5.07 48.36 -12.07
C SER A 38 -5.89 47.65 -10.98
N ARG A 39 -6.96 48.31 -10.55
CA ARG A 39 -7.74 48.11 -9.32
C ARG A 39 -8.63 46.87 -9.32
N ALA A 40 -8.68 46.26 -8.13
CA ALA A 40 -9.84 45.67 -7.44
C ALA A 40 -10.77 44.74 -8.23
N GLY A 41 -10.47 43.45 -8.15
CA GLY A 41 -11.45 42.40 -7.98
C GLY A 41 -10.95 41.47 -6.88
N ALA A 42 -11.57 41.50 -5.69
CA ALA A 42 -11.29 40.55 -4.63
C ALA A 42 -11.80 39.16 -5.04
N LEU A 43 -11.09 38.52 -5.97
CA LEU A 43 -11.24 37.10 -6.24
C LEU A 43 -10.66 36.38 -5.02
N LYS A 44 -11.57 35.79 -4.25
CA LYS A 44 -11.24 34.81 -3.20
C LYS A 44 -10.12 33.93 -3.76
N SER A 45 -8.94 34.03 -3.17
CA SER A 45 -7.80 33.18 -3.50
C SER A 45 -8.19 31.75 -3.14
N ASN A 46 -8.87 31.07 -4.08
CA ASN A 46 -8.80 29.63 -4.19
C ASN A 46 -7.31 29.35 -4.33
N LYS A 47 -6.67 28.94 -3.23
CA LYS A 47 -5.28 28.50 -3.24
C LYS A 47 -5.22 27.41 -4.30
N ALA A 48 -4.73 27.77 -5.49
CA ALA A 48 -4.64 26.85 -6.60
C ALA A 48 -3.76 25.70 -6.15
N LEU A 49 -4.34 24.50 -6.09
CA LEU A 49 -3.63 23.30 -5.70
C LEU A 49 -2.51 23.09 -6.72
N ASN A 50 -1.26 23.33 -6.32
CA ASN A 50 -0.11 23.06 -7.17
C ASN A 50 0.20 21.56 -7.12
N ILE A 51 -0.38 20.80 -8.04
CA ILE A 51 -0.11 19.37 -8.17
C ILE A 51 1.20 19.21 -8.93
N VAL A 52 2.27 18.87 -8.22
CA VAL A 52 3.51 18.40 -8.84
C VAL A 52 3.33 16.92 -9.16
N ARG A 53 3.09 16.59 -10.43
CA ARG A 53 3.09 15.20 -10.90
C ARG A 53 4.55 14.77 -11.08
N ALA A 54 5.02 13.90 -10.21
CA ALA A 54 6.35 13.29 -10.27
C ALA A 54 6.23 11.76 -10.22
N GLY A 55 7.24 11.07 -10.73
CA GLY A 55 7.24 9.62 -10.87
C GLY A 55 6.48 9.14 -12.12
N TYR A 56 6.40 7.82 -12.28
CA TYR A 56 5.65 7.15 -13.31
C TYR A 56 4.80 6.05 -12.67
N GLU A 57 3.68 5.73 -13.30
CA GLU A 57 2.85 4.61 -12.90
C GLU A 57 3.58 3.31 -13.19
N VAL A 58 3.71 2.45 -12.18
CA VAL A 58 4.31 1.11 -12.32
C VAL A 58 3.19 0.13 -12.67
N PRO A 59 3.23 -0.53 -13.83
CA PRO A 59 2.25 -1.54 -14.18
C PRO A 59 2.21 -2.66 -13.15
N GLN A 60 1.01 -3.06 -12.74
CA GLN A 60 0.81 -4.09 -11.71
C GLN A 60 1.44 -5.44 -12.10
N ASP A 61 1.43 -5.77 -13.40
CA ASP A 61 2.02 -6.98 -13.97
C ASP A 61 3.57 -6.96 -13.98
N SER A 62 4.16 -5.80 -13.74
CA SER A 62 5.62 -5.66 -13.58
C SER A 62 6.08 -5.90 -12.14
N LEU A 63 5.19 -5.92 -11.15
CA LEU A 63 5.58 -6.09 -9.75
C LEU A 63 6.21 -7.46 -9.48
N ILE A 64 7.19 -7.47 -8.58
CA ILE A 64 7.84 -8.68 -8.10
C ILE A 64 7.96 -8.63 -6.57
N GLU A 65 7.72 -9.77 -5.94
CA GLU A 65 7.99 -9.98 -4.52
C GLU A 65 9.41 -10.54 -4.37
N LEU A 66 10.21 -9.96 -3.48
CA LEU A 66 11.57 -10.42 -3.20
C LEU A 66 11.63 -11.06 -1.82
N LYS A 67 12.08 -12.31 -1.74
CA LYS A 67 12.31 -13.00 -0.46
C LYS A 67 13.67 -13.66 -0.39
N SER A 68 14.25 -13.68 0.80
CA SER A 68 15.50 -14.40 1.08
C SER A 68 15.26 -15.40 2.20
N SER A 69 15.31 -16.70 1.88
CA SER A 69 15.11 -17.75 2.89
C SER A 69 15.65 -19.11 2.46
N ALA A 70 16.11 -19.93 3.41
CA ALA A 70 16.49 -21.33 3.17
C ALA A 70 15.27 -22.25 2.90
N LYS A 71 14.12 -21.94 3.50
CA LYS A 71 12.81 -22.61 3.25
C LYS A 71 11.71 -21.58 3.08
N ILE A 72 10.67 -21.92 2.33
CA ILE A 72 9.51 -21.04 2.13
C ILE A 72 8.27 -21.63 2.82
N THR A 73 7.58 -20.79 3.58
CA THR A 73 6.27 -21.12 4.16
C THR A 73 5.20 -20.55 3.26
N TRP A 74 4.61 -21.39 2.43
CA TRP A 74 3.65 -20.96 1.42
C TRP A 74 2.32 -20.45 1.99
N THR A 75 1.91 -20.95 3.17
CA THR A 75 0.72 -20.46 3.87
C THR A 75 0.84 -18.99 4.26
N ASP A 76 2.07 -18.49 4.40
CA ASP A 76 2.34 -17.10 4.81
C ASP A 76 2.72 -16.25 3.60
N THR A 77 3.42 -16.83 2.63
CA THR A 77 3.90 -16.12 1.44
C THR A 77 2.84 -15.95 0.37
N TYR A 78 2.03 -16.98 0.11
CA TYR A 78 1.03 -16.91 -0.96
C TYR A 78 -0.04 -15.82 -0.72
N PRO A 79 -0.54 -15.60 0.52
CA PRO A 79 -1.46 -14.49 0.79
C PRO A 79 -0.90 -13.11 0.39
N GLN A 80 0.40 -12.87 0.55
CA GLN A 80 1.02 -11.60 0.12
C GLN A 80 0.96 -11.45 -1.41
N LEU A 81 1.33 -12.50 -2.16
CA LEU A 81 1.21 -12.50 -3.62
C LEU A 81 -0.23 -12.34 -4.10
N TYR A 82 -1.16 -13.02 -3.41
CA TYR A 82 -2.58 -13.01 -3.74
C TYR A 82 -3.20 -11.63 -3.49
N PHE A 83 -3.09 -11.06 -2.29
CA PHE A 83 -3.71 -9.77 -1.98
C PHE A 83 -3.00 -8.60 -2.63
N GLY A 84 -1.67 -8.69 -2.78
CA GLY A 84 -0.89 -7.69 -3.51
C GLY A 84 -1.04 -7.79 -5.02
N GLN A 85 -1.72 -8.82 -5.55
CA GLN A 85 -1.82 -9.10 -6.99
C GLN A 85 -0.44 -9.11 -7.68
N ILE A 86 0.57 -9.69 -7.02
CA ILE A 86 1.96 -9.71 -7.49
C ILE A 86 2.17 -10.97 -8.35
N PRO A 87 2.56 -10.83 -9.63
CA PRO A 87 2.67 -11.97 -10.54
C PRO A 87 3.88 -12.87 -10.28
N TYR A 88 4.99 -12.33 -9.78
CA TYR A 88 6.23 -13.09 -9.62
C TYR A 88 6.81 -13.00 -8.21
N LEU A 89 7.30 -14.13 -7.72
CA LEU A 89 8.16 -14.21 -6.54
C LEU A 89 9.58 -14.57 -6.98
N TYR A 90 10.56 -13.77 -6.57
CA TYR A 90 11.97 -14.09 -6.67
C TYR A 90 12.50 -14.43 -5.29
N ARG A 91 12.98 -15.66 -5.15
CA ARG A 91 13.50 -16.17 -3.89
C ARG A 91 14.99 -16.40 -3.96
N GLY A 92 15.74 -15.64 -3.17
CA GLY A 92 17.14 -15.92 -2.86
C GLY A 92 17.25 -17.05 -1.84
N ILE A 93 17.72 -18.22 -2.27
CA ILE A 93 18.10 -19.30 -1.36
C ILE A 93 19.51 -18.99 -0.87
N HIS A 94 19.64 -18.77 0.43
CA HIS A 94 20.91 -18.43 1.05
C HIS A 94 21.36 -19.48 2.06
N ASP A 95 22.67 -19.61 2.19
CA ASP A 95 23.34 -20.40 3.20
C ASP A 95 24.54 -19.59 3.74
N LEU A 96 24.71 -19.57 5.06
CA LEU A 96 25.73 -18.77 5.75
C LEU A 96 25.80 -17.29 5.27
N GLY A 97 24.64 -16.67 5.07
CA GLY A 97 24.52 -15.27 4.63
C GLY A 97 24.86 -15.01 3.15
N LYS A 98 25.15 -16.05 2.35
CA LYS A 98 25.42 -15.93 0.91
C LYS A 98 24.27 -16.52 0.10
N VAL A 99 23.70 -15.74 -0.81
CA VAL A 99 22.72 -16.24 -1.77
C VAL A 99 23.44 -17.20 -2.72
N ARG A 100 22.98 -18.45 -2.78
CA ARG A 100 23.54 -19.51 -3.62
C ARG A 100 22.74 -19.72 -4.89
N GLN A 101 21.43 -19.46 -4.83
CA GLN A 101 20.52 -19.69 -5.93
C GLN A 101 19.37 -18.67 -5.87
N ILE A 102 18.92 -18.21 -7.03
CA ILE A 102 17.69 -17.44 -7.17
C ILE A 102 16.67 -18.32 -7.87
N VAL A 103 15.48 -18.45 -7.28
CA VAL A 103 14.36 -19.19 -7.86
C VAL A 103 13.25 -18.21 -8.17
N LYS A 104 12.85 -18.12 -9.45
CA LYS A 104 11.68 -17.38 -9.89
C LYS A 104 10.46 -18.31 -9.88
N ARG A 105 9.34 -17.82 -9.35
CA ARG A 105 8.05 -18.51 -9.32
C ARG A 105 6.98 -17.56 -9.84
N GLU A 106 6.08 -18.07 -10.67
CA GLU A 106 4.94 -17.30 -11.19
C GLU A 106 3.69 -17.67 -10.40
N ARG A 107 2.90 -16.69 -9.97
CA ARG A 107 1.70 -16.91 -9.15
C ARG A 107 0.71 -17.90 -9.79
N THR A 108 0.69 -17.97 -11.12
CA THR A 108 -0.18 -18.83 -11.94
C THR A 108 0.40 -20.23 -12.17
N GLU A 109 1.62 -20.52 -11.69
CA GLU A 109 2.21 -21.85 -11.85
C GLU A 109 1.39 -22.89 -11.07
N GLU A 110 1.33 -24.12 -11.59
CA GLU A 110 0.46 -25.18 -11.06
C GLU A 110 0.67 -25.44 -9.55
N ALA A 111 1.92 -25.38 -9.09
CA ALA A 111 2.25 -25.56 -7.69
C ALA A 111 1.61 -24.49 -6.79
N LEU A 112 1.55 -23.24 -7.25
CA LEU A 112 0.94 -22.15 -6.51
C LEU A 112 -0.58 -22.13 -6.64
N LEU A 113 -1.15 -22.60 -7.75
CA LEU A 113 -2.59 -22.81 -7.87
C LEU A 113 -3.12 -23.87 -6.90
N ARG A 114 -2.33 -24.90 -6.58
CA ARG A 114 -2.71 -25.86 -5.52
C ARG A 114 -2.75 -25.21 -4.14
N ILE A 115 -1.77 -24.34 -3.85
CA ILE A 115 -1.73 -23.57 -2.60
C ILE A 115 -2.92 -22.60 -2.53
N ASP A 116 -3.25 -21.95 -3.64
CA ASP A 116 -4.45 -21.10 -3.77
C ASP A 116 -5.70 -21.85 -3.33
N GLY A 117 -5.96 -23.00 -3.96
CA GLY A 117 -7.11 -23.84 -3.65
C GLY A 117 -7.18 -24.24 -2.17
N ALA A 118 -6.03 -24.57 -1.56
CA ALA A 118 -5.94 -24.92 -0.14
C ALA A 118 -6.25 -23.72 0.79
N LEU A 119 -5.95 -22.49 0.37
CA LEU A 119 -6.15 -21.27 1.17
C LEU A 119 -7.53 -20.61 0.95
N GLN A 120 -8.25 -20.96 -0.12
CA GLN A 120 -9.56 -20.36 -0.42
C GLN A 120 -10.56 -20.43 0.74
N ALA A 121 -10.55 -21.51 1.53
CA ALA A 121 -11.41 -21.61 2.72
C ALA A 121 -11.08 -20.54 3.77
N ASN A 122 -9.80 -20.24 3.98
CA ASN A 122 -9.36 -19.20 4.90
C ASN A 122 -9.65 -17.80 4.35
N PHE A 123 -9.50 -17.59 3.03
CA PHE A 123 -9.87 -16.32 2.39
C PHE A 123 -11.37 -16.03 2.49
N ARG A 124 -12.22 -17.05 2.40
CA ARG A 124 -13.67 -16.90 2.67
C ARG A 124 -13.94 -16.48 4.12
N LYS A 125 -13.27 -17.11 5.09
CA LYS A 125 -13.38 -16.70 6.51
C LYS A 125 -12.92 -15.25 6.72
N LEU A 126 -11.83 -14.84 6.08
CA LEU A 126 -11.35 -13.45 6.13
C LEU A 126 -12.38 -12.48 5.54
N ARG A 127 -12.96 -12.79 4.37
CA ARG A 127 -14.05 -11.99 3.78
C ARG A 127 -15.20 -11.82 4.76
N ASP A 128 -15.64 -12.91 5.40
CA ASP A 128 -16.78 -12.87 6.31
C ASP A 128 -16.45 -12.08 7.59
N ALA A 129 -15.24 -12.23 8.13
CA ALA A 129 -14.75 -11.43 9.25
C ALA A 129 -14.67 -9.92 8.90
N LEU A 130 -14.15 -9.57 7.73
CA LEU A 130 -14.08 -8.18 7.27
C LEU A 130 -15.46 -7.55 7.11
N ARG A 131 -16.46 -8.32 6.63
CA ARG A 131 -17.85 -7.86 6.57
C ARG A 131 -18.42 -7.57 7.95
N ILE A 132 -18.20 -8.47 8.91
CA ILE A 132 -18.64 -8.26 10.31
C ILE A 132 -17.98 -7.00 10.88
N ILE A 133 -16.67 -6.83 10.70
CA ILE A 133 -15.94 -5.64 11.17
C ILE A 133 -16.50 -4.37 10.53
N GLN A 134 -16.75 -4.38 9.22
CA GLN A 134 -17.32 -3.23 8.51
C GLN A 134 -18.69 -2.86 9.07
N THR A 135 -19.59 -3.84 9.26
CA THR A 135 -20.91 -3.62 9.85
C THR A 135 -20.79 -3.00 11.24
N LEU A 136 -19.95 -3.57 12.11
CA LEU A 136 -19.75 -3.06 13.47
C LEU A 136 -19.23 -1.62 13.49
N VAL A 137 -18.30 -1.27 12.59
CA VAL A 137 -17.77 0.09 12.47
C VAL A 137 -18.86 1.07 12.03
N VAL A 138 -19.71 0.69 11.07
CA VAL A 138 -20.83 1.52 10.61
C VAL A 138 -21.86 1.74 11.73
N GLU A 139 -22.24 0.68 12.46
CA GLU A 139 -23.20 0.76 13.57
C GLU A 139 -22.73 1.65 14.71
N HIS A 140 -21.42 1.65 15.02
CA HIS A 140 -20.85 2.50 16.06
C HIS A 140 -20.65 3.96 15.65
N GLY A 141 -20.81 4.28 14.36
CA GLY A 141 -20.83 5.63 13.83
C GLY A 141 -19.49 6.38 13.90
N ARG A 142 -19.53 7.67 13.54
CA ARG A 142 -18.37 8.55 13.34
C ARG A 142 -17.41 8.62 14.54
N HIS A 143 -17.94 8.54 15.74
CA HIS A 143 -17.17 8.62 16.99
C HIS A 143 -16.89 7.25 17.62
N GLY A 144 -17.31 6.17 16.96
CA GLY A 144 -16.98 4.80 17.34
C GLY A 144 -15.46 4.60 17.41
N ARG A 145 -15.00 3.97 18.48
CA ARG A 145 -13.60 3.56 18.64
C ARG A 145 -13.59 2.09 18.98
N LEU A 146 -13.29 1.27 17.98
CA LEU A 146 -13.24 -0.18 18.11
C LEU A 146 -11.80 -0.66 18.00
N THR A 147 -11.45 -1.69 18.76
CA THR A 147 -10.24 -2.48 18.59
C THR A 147 -10.65 -3.91 18.29
N VAL A 148 -10.08 -4.49 17.24
CA VAL A 148 -10.16 -5.92 16.97
C VAL A 148 -8.95 -6.58 17.60
N LEU A 149 -9.17 -7.62 18.41
CA LEU A 149 -8.12 -8.35 19.11
C LEU A 149 -8.22 -9.84 18.79
N TYR A 150 -7.09 -10.46 18.48
CA TYR A 150 -6.96 -11.90 18.35
C TYR A 150 -5.96 -12.39 19.38
N GLU A 151 -6.41 -13.22 20.33
CA GLU A 151 -5.53 -13.80 21.33
C GLU A 151 -5.41 -15.31 21.11
N GLN A 152 -4.18 -15.75 20.83
CA GLN A 152 -3.91 -17.17 20.62
C GLN A 152 -4.12 -18.01 21.89
N LYS A 153 -3.97 -17.40 23.07
CA LYS A 153 -4.06 -18.06 24.39
C LYS A 153 -5.49 -18.28 24.87
N HIS A 154 -6.45 -17.47 24.41
CA HIS A 154 -7.84 -17.49 24.85
C HIS A 154 -8.75 -17.92 23.69
N ASP A 155 -9.07 -19.22 23.65
CA ASP A 155 -10.03 -19.86 22.73
C ASP A 155 -9.82 -19.58 21.22
N ARG A 156 -8.70 -18.95 20.83
CA ARG A 156 -8.39 -18.53 19.45
C ARG A 156 -9.53 -17.72 18.84
N ARG A 157 -10.14 -16.83 19.62
CA ARG A 157 -11.27 -16.00 19.18
C ARG A 157 -10.80 -14.63 18.70
N LEU A 158 -11.51 -14.11 17.71
CA LEU A 158 -11.41 -12.74 17.27
C LEU A 158 -12.50 -11.94 17.96
N GLU A 159 -12.11 -10.94 18.73
CA GLU A 159 -13.01 -10.17 19.58
C GLU A 159 -12.95 -8.68 19.22
N VAL A 160 -14.05 -7.97 19.46
CA VAL A 160 -14.16 -6.54 19.19
C VAL A 160 -14.47 -5.82 20.49
N TYR A 161 -13.59 -4.89 20.85
CA TYR A 161 -13.67 -4.10 22.06
C TYR A 161 -13.96 -2.65 21.74
N ARG A 162 -14.85 -2.02 22.52
CA ARG A 162 -14.98 -0.57 22.53
C ARG A 162 -13.82 0.03 23.32
N ARG A 163 -13.14 1.01 22.73
CA ARG A 163 -12.07 1.75 23.40
C ARG A 163 -12.67 2.88 24.23
N THR A 164 -12.09 3.11 25.40
CA THR A 164 -12.36 4.29 26.23
C THR A 164 -11.58 5.52 25.75
N SER A 165 -10.37 5.31 25.23
CA SER A 165 -9.54 6.36 24.64
C SER A 165 -10.10 6.84 23.30
N GLN A 166 -10.07 8.17 23.10
CA GLN A 166 -10.43 8.82 21.83
C GLN A 166 -9.26 8.94 20.85
N ALA A 167 -8.06 8.47 21.22
CA ALA A 167 -6.88 8.54 20.37
C ALA A 167 -7.11 7.85 19.02
N SER A 168 -6.77 8.54 17.93
CA SER A 168 -6.95 8.09 16.55
C SER A 168 -5.60 7.88 15.88
N CYS A 169 -5.48 6.85 15.05
CA CYS A 169 -4.33 6.68 14.14
C CYS A 169 -4.46 7.55 12.88
N LEU A 170 -5.65 8.08 12.61
CA LEU A 170 -5.90 8.98 11.50
C LEU A 170 -5.78 10.44 11.97
N PRO A 171 -4.97 11.27 11.29
CA PRO A 171 -4.87 12.69 11.60
C PRO A 171 -6.22 13.44 11.42
N PRO A 172 -6.55 14.42 12.27
CA PRO A 172 -7.83 15.15 12.20
C PRO A 172 -8.08 15.83 10.85
N GLU A 173 -7.04 16.26 10.16
CA GLU A 173 -7.12 16.88 8.84
C GLU A 173 -7.54 15.90 7.73
N ILE A 174 -7.27 14.60 7.88
CA ILE A 174 -7.74 13.57 6.94
C ILE A 174 -9.23 13.31 7.19
N LEU A 175 -9.64 13.16 8.45
CA LEU A 175 -11.04 12.94 8.81
C LEU A 175 -11.95 14.07 8.35
N ARG A 176 -11.50 15.33 8.49
CA ARG A 176 -12.23 16.52 8.02
C ARG A 176 -12.56 16.51 6.52
N ARG A 177 -11.82 15.77 5.69
CA ARG A 177 -12.13 15.65 4.24
C ARG A 177 -13.41 14.88 3.97
N PHE A 178 -13.88 14.10 4.94
CA PHE A 178 -15.08 13.26 4.84
C PHE A 178 -16.24 13.81 5.67
N GLU A 179 -16.08 14.97 6.28
CA GLU A 179 -17.17 15.68 6.94
C GLU A 179 -17.98 16.38 5.84
N THR A 180 -19.23 15.95 5.63
CA THR A 180 -20.17 16.69 4.80
C THR A 180 -20.40 18.06 5.46
N PRO A 181 -20.42 19.18 4.70
CA PRO A 181 -20.91 20.44 5.23
C PRO A 181 -22.34 20.20 5.74
N GLU A 182 -22.62 20.56 6.98
CA GLU A 182 -24.00 20.54 7.50
C GLU A 182 -24.87 21.38 6.56
N ALA A 183 -25.96 20.78 6.08
CA ALA A 183 -26.97 21.43 5.24
C ALA A 183 -27.92 22.27 6.09
#